data_AF-A0A1T1B6L3-F1
#
_entry.id   AF-A0A1T1B6L3-F1
#
_cell.length_a   1.000
_cell.length_b   1.000
_cell.length_c   1.000
_cell.angle_alpha   90.00
_cell.angle_beta   90.00
_cell.angle_gamma   90.00
#
_symmetry.space_group_name_H-M   'P 1'
#
loop_
_entity.id
_entity.type
_entity.pdbx_description
1 polymer ?
#
loop_
_entity_poly.entity_id
_entity_poly.type
_entity_poly.pdbx_seq_one_letter_code
_entity_poly.pdbx_strand_id
1 'polypeptide(L)'
;MTDTGFDFSVLSEFRRRLVNGNAETLLVNTMLERFREQGLVKAHGQQRSDSTHVLAAIRLLNRTELVGETMRAALNQLTAQFPEWIQQVAAFEWFTRYGHRIEDTRLPKGQAARQAYAEQVGTDGFKLLAALDSDEQCLTMCALSSVHTLRLAWAHHFKEVDGKASWLPGAELLPAAERFESPYDTDTRCGNKAGSNWIGYRVHLSETCDNERPHLITHVDTTLATVPDVSMTAVLHQALSDKNLLPDEHLLIPA
;
A
#
# COMPACT_ATOMS: atom_id res chain seq x y z
N MET A 1 -4.19 28.43 29.27
CA MET A 1 -4.68 27.39 28.34
C MET A 1 -4.59 26.06 29.07
N THR A 2 -5.73 25.46 29.42
CA THR A 2 -5.85 24.21 30.21
C THR A 2 -6.57 23.14 29.39
N ASP A 3 -6.37 23.15 28.07
CA ASP A 3 -6.92 22.12 27.21
C ASP A 3 -5.98 20.91 27.24
N THR A 4 -6.48 19.79 27.76
CA THR A 4 -5.78 18.51 27.81
C THR A 4 -5.68 17.84 26.43
N GLY A 5 -6.30 18.41 25.40
CA GLY A 5 -6.39 17.82 24.07
C GLY A 5 -7.28 16.56 24.08
N PHE A 6 -7.26 15.85 22.96
CA PHE A 6 -7.91 14.55 22.82
C PHE A 6 -6.85 13.45 22.69
N ASP A 7 -7.19 12.23 23.12
CA ASP A 7 -6.33 11.07 22.95
C ASP A 7 -6.10 10.79 21.45
N PHE A 8 -4.86 10.47 21.06
CA PHE A 8 -4.50 10.24 19.65
C PHE A 8 -5.31 9.12 18.99
N SER A 9 -5.82 8.16 19.76
CA SER A 9 -6.69 7.09 19.27
C SER A 9 -8.01 7.61 18.69
N VAL A 10 -8.51 8.76 19.17
CA VAL A 10 -9.74 9.39 18.69
C VAL A 10 -9.66 9.72 17.20
N LEU A 11 -8.50 10.18 16.71
CA LEU A 11 -8.32 10.45 15.28
C LEU A 11 -8.36 9.18 14.44
N SER A 12 -7.82 8.08 14.97
CA SER A 12 -7.83 6.78 14.27
C SER A 12 -9.22 6.18 14.21
N GLU A 13 -9.99 6.28 15.29
CA GLU A 13 -11.39 5.85 15.32
C GLU A 13 -12.27 6.70 14.42
N PHE A 14 -12.10 8.02 14.46
CA PHE A 14 -12.83 8.95 13.60
C PHE A 14 -12.55 8.66 12.13
N ARG A 15 -11.26 8.51 11.75
CA ARG A 15 -10.86 8.10 10.39
C ARG A 15 -11.52 6.78 9.99
N ARG A 16 -11.51 5.76 10.86
CA ARG A 16 -12.11 4.46 10.58
C ARG A 16 -13.62 4.58 10.30
N ARG A 17 -14.32 5.44 11.05
CA ARG A 17 -15.75 5.71 10.81
C ARG A 17 -15.99 6.40 9.48
N LEU A 18 -15.15 7.37 9.10
CA LEU A 18 -15.24 8.01 7.79
C LEU A 18 -15.06 7.01 6.65
N VAL A 19 -14.04 6.15 6.73
CA VAL A 19 -13.77 5.12 5.71
C VAL A 19 -14.91 4.10 5.63
N ASN A 20 -15.36 3.56 6.77
CA ASN A 20 -16.46 2.60 6.78
C ASN A 20 -17.79 3.19 6.25
N GLY A 21 -17.96 4.51 6.37
CA GLY A 21 -19.12 5.24 5.88
C GLY A 21 -18.97 5.83 4.48
N ASN A 22 -17.83 5.64 3.80
CA ASN A 22 -17.47 6.32 2.54
C ASN A 22 -17.65 7.86 2.63
N ALA A 23 -17.25 8.45 3.75
CA ALA A 23 -17.46 9.85 4.10
C ALA A 23 -16.14 10.66 4.18
N GLU A 24 -15.06 10.17 3.58
CA GLU A 24 -13.72 10.76 3.64
C GLU A 24 -13.69 12.19 3.09
N THR A 25 -14.54 12.49 2.08
CA THR A 25 -14.62 13.80 1.44
C THR A 25 -15.65 14.73 2.07
N LEU A 26 -16.43 14.26 3.04
CA LEU A 26 -17.58 14.97 3.59
C LEU A 26 -17.19 16.35 4.16
N LEU A 27 -16.11 16.41 4.93
CA LEU A 27 -15.64 17.66 5.54
C LEU A 27 -15.25 18.69 4.47
N VAL A 28 -14.41 18.29 3.51
CA VAL A 28 -13.95 19.18 2.43
C VAL A 28 -15.14 19.66 1.59
N ASN A 29 -16.04 18.77 1.20
CA ASN A 29 -17.20 19.15 0.39
C ASN A 29 -18.13 20.12 1.16
N THR A 30 -18.38 19.85 2.45
CA THR A 30 -19.18 20.76 3.31
C THR A 30 -18.52 22.14 3.42
N MET A 31 -17.20 22.19 3.58
CA MET A 31 -16.46 23.46 3.63
C MET A 31 -16.56 24.22 2.30
N LEU A 32 -16.41 23.53 1.16
CA LEU A 32 -16.51 24.14 -0.17
C LEU A 32 -17.90 24.71 -0.44
N GLU A 33 -18.97 24.04 -0.01
CA GLU A 33 -20.33 24.57 -0.08
C GLU A 33 -20.47 25.89 0.68
N ARG A 34 -19.95 25.95 1.92
CA ARG A 34 -19.95 27.18 2.73
C ARG A 34 -19.10 28.28 2.11
N PHE A 35 -17.92 27.95 1.58
CA PHE A 35 -17.06 28.91 0.91
C PHE A 35 -17.72 29.49 -0.34
N ARG A 36 -18.51 28.68 -1.06
CA ARG A 36 -19.28 29.14 -2.22
C ARG A 36 -20.39 30.10 -1.81
N GLU A 37 -21.14 29.77 -0.75
CA GLU A 37 -22.18 30.65 -0.19
C GLU A 37 -21.62 32.02 0.25
N GLN A 38 -20.36 32.05 0.72
CA GLN A 38 -19.65 33.27 1.10
C GLN A 38 -18.88 33.94 -0.07
N GLY A 39 -18.98 33.41 -1.29
CA GLY A 39 -18.31 33.97 -2.47
C GLY A 39 -16.79 33.76 -2.54
N LEU A 40 -16.22 32.95 -1.64
CA LEU A 40 -14.78 32.70 -1.52
C LEU A 40 -14.26 31.76 -2.63
N VAL A 41 -15.10 30.84 -3.09
CA VAL A 41 -14.80 29.92 -4.21
C VAL A 41 -15.87 30.07 -5.31
N LYS A 42 -15.46 29.91 -6.57
CA LYS A 42 -16.34 29.94 -7.75
C LYS A 42 -15.96 28.84 -8.74
N ALA A 43 -16.89 28.50 -9.63
CA ALA A 43 -16.59 27.78 -10.87
C ALA A 43 -15.92 28.72 -11.90
N HIS A 44 -15.38 28.15 -12.98
CA HIS A 44 -14.87 28.92 -14.13
C HIS A 44 -13.79 29.95 -13.74
N GLY A 45 -12.91 29.53 -12.83
CA GLY A 45 -11.72 30.29 -12.42
C GLY A 45 -10.44 29.56 -12.81
N GLN A 46 -9.32 30.01 -12.25
CA GLN A 46 -8.05 29.32 -12.34
C GLN A 46 -7.89 28.32 -11.19
N GLN A 47 -7.54 27.08 -11.52
CA GLN A 47 -7.09 26.10 -10.54
C GLN A 47 -5.75 25.53 -10.94
N ARG A 48 -4.97 25.14 -9.93
CA ARG A 48 -3.74 24.39 -10.12
C ARG A 48 -3.81 23.05 -9.42
N SER A 49 -3.23 22.04 -10.04
CA SER A 49 -3.02 20.74 -9.40
C SER A 49 -1.55 20.38 -9.36
N ASP A 50 -1.15 19.85 -8.21
CA ASP A 50 0.17 19.29 -7.97
C ASP A 50 0.03 18.02 -7.12
N SER A 51 1.09 17.24 -7.06
CA SER A 51 1.16 16.05 -6.23
C SER A 51 2.38 16.05 -5.34
N THR A 52 2.24 15.45 -4.16
CA THR A 52 3.35 15.18 -3.26
C THR A 52 3.29 13.76 -2.74
N HIS A 53 4.36 13.34 -2.07
CA HIS A 53 4.47 12.01 -1.51
C HIS A 53 3.80 11.91 -0.14
N VAL A 54 3.22 10.74 0.14
CA VAL A 54 2.81 10.34 1.48
C VAL A 54 3.67 9.15 1.87
N LEU A 55 4.45 9.29 2.94
CA LEU A 55 5.29 8.21 3.43
C LEU A 55 4.43 7.13 4.10
N ALA A 56 4.66 5.87 3.74
CA ALA A 56 4.01 4.77 4.43
C ALA A 56 4.58 4.61 5.85
N ALA A 57 3.68 4.39 6.81
CA ALA A 57 4.04 4.11 8.20
C ALA A 57 4.39 2.62 8.39
N ILE A 58 5.40 2.15 7.65
CA ILE A 58 5.82 0.75 7.61
C ILE A 58 7.30 0.61 7.95
N ARG A 59 7.70 -0.60 8.32
CA ARG A 59 9.13 -0.95 8.33
C ARG A 59 9.58 -1.19 6.89
N LEU A 60 10.69 -0.55 6.51
CA LEU A 60 11.36 -0.85 5.25
C LEU A 60 12.01 -2.23 5.31
N LEU A 61 11.69 -3.07 4.34
CA LEU A 61 12.20 -4.43 4.24
C LEU A 61 13.11 -4.54 3.03
N ASN A 62 14.27 -5.17 3.19
CA ASN A 62 15.02 -5.63 2.03
C ASN A 62 14.30 -6.86 1.40
N ARG A 63 14.70 -7.23 0.19
CA ARG A 63 14.02 -8.31 -0.57
C ARG A 63 13.94 -9.64 0.18
N THR A 64 14.98 -10.01 0.95
CA THR A 64 14.98 -11.26 1.73
C THR A 64 14.07 -11.15 2.94
N GLU A 65 14.05 -9.99 3.61
CA GLU A 65 13.11 -9.73 4.70
C GLU A 65 11.66 -9.69 4.19
N LEU A 66 11.40 -9.14 3.01
CA LEU A 66 10.08 -9.05 2.40
C LEU A 66 9.45 -10.43 2.22
N VAL A 67 10.17 -11.36 1.58
CA VAL A 67 9.63 -12.72 1.35
C VAL A 67 9.50 -13.51 2.66
N GLY A 68 10.45 -13.35 3.58
CA GLY A 68 10.39 -13.97 4.90
C GLY A 68 9.22 -13.46 5.74
N GLU A 69 9.01 -12.14 5.80
CA GLU A 69 7.87 -11.53 6.49
C GLU A 69 6.55 -11.85 5.81
N THR A 70 6.53 -12.01 4.49
CA THR A 70 5.32 -12.42 3.77
C THR A 70 4.89 -13.84 4.16
N MET A 71 5.83 -14.78 4.21
CA MET A 71 5.57 -16.12 4.75
C MET A 71 5.08 -16.06 6.19
N ARG A 72 5.76 -15.27 7.03
CA ARG A 72 5.39 -15.10 8.44
C ARG A 72 3.98 -14.50 8.61
N ALA A 73 3.62 -13.51 7.80
CA ALA A 73 2.30 -12.89 7.82
C ALA A 73 1.20 -13.91 7.48
N ALA A 74 1.41 -14.72 6.43
CA ALA A 74 0.49 -15.79 6.07
C ALA A 74 0.35 -16.84 7.17
N LEU A 75 1.46 -17.33 7.72
CA LEU A 75 1.45 -18.29 8.82
C LEU A 75 0.75 -17.74 10.07
N ASN A 76 0.96 -16.46 10.42
CA ASN A 76 0.31 -15.86 11.58
C ASN A 76 -1.21 -15.79 11.40
N GLN A 77 -1.69 -15.35 10.23
CA GLN A 77 -3.12 -15.24 9.98
C GLN A 77 -3.78 -16.62 9.91
N LEU A 78 -3.13 -17.59 9.26
CA LEU A 78 -3.59 -18.98 9.22
C LEU A 78 -3.60 -19.61 10.62
N THR A 79 -2.56 -19.40 11.43
CA THR A 79 -2.51 -19.95 12.80
C THR A 79 -3.59 -19.33 13.69
N ALA A 80 -3.88 -18.04 13.51
CA ALA A 80 -4.91 -17.35 14.30
C ALA A 80 -6.34 -17.84 13.99
N GLN A 81 -6.60 -18.31 12.76
CA GLN A 81 -7.94 -18.69 12.31
C GLN A 81 -8.12 -20.22 12.15
N PHE A 82 -7.05 -20.95 11.84
CA PHE A 82 -7.02 -22.38 11.49
C PHE A 82 -5.81 -23.10 12.14
N PRO A 83 -5.67 -23.05 13.48
CA PRO A 83 -4.50 -23.59 14.18
C PRO A 83 -4.31 -25.10 13.98
N GLU A 84 -5.39 -25.88 13.98
CA GLU A 84 -5.33 -27.35 13.81
C GLU A 84 -4.80 -27.75 12.44
N TRP A 85 -5.19 -27.02 11.39
CA TRP A 85 -4.71 -27.25 10.03
C TRP A 85 -3.22 -26.92 9.91
N ILE A 86 -2.76 -25.80 10.48
CA ILE A 86 -1.35 -25.44 10.49
C ILE A 86 -0.50 -26.50 11.22
N GLN A 87 -1.00 -27.07 12.32
CA GLN A 87 -0.29 -28.15 13.03
C GLN A 87 -0.06 -29.40 12.18
N GLN A 88 -0.94 -29.68 11.21
CA GLN A 88 -0.82 -30.83 10.32
C GLN A 88 0.15 -30.58 9.16
N VAL A 89 0.25 -29.33 8.69
CA VAL A 89 1.01 -28.97 7.48
C VAL A 89 2.41 -28.43 7.81
N ALA A 90 2.58 -27.72 8.92
CA ALA A 90 3.83 -27.03 9.22
C ALA A 90 4.97 -27.99 9.56
N ALA A 91 6.10 -27.82 8.87
CA ALA A 91 7.33 -28.51 9.22
C ALA A 91 7.91 -27.96 10.53
N PHE A 92 8.58 -28.81 11.32
CA PHE A 92 9.11 -28.42 12.63
C PHE A 92 10.09 -27.22 12.55
N GLU A 93 10.88 -27.13 11.48
CA GLU A 93 11.84 -26.05 11.25
C GLU A 93 11.17 -24.68 11.06
N TRP A 94 9.89 -24.66 10.67
CA TRP A 94 9.13 -23.42 10.45
C TRP A 94 8.92 -22.66 11.76
N PHE A 95 8.74 -23.34 12.89
CA PHE A 95 8.58 -22.69 14.19
C PHE A 95 9.82 -21.87 14.56
N THR A 96 11.01 -22.41 14.33
CA THR A 96 12.26 -21.68 14.57
C THR A 96 12.47 -20.57 13.54
N ARG A 97 12.17 -20.82 12.26
CA ARG A 97 12.46 -19.87 11.17
C ARG A 97 11.52 -18.68 11.15
N TYR A 98 10.22 -18.88 11.43
CA TYR A 98 9.18 -17.86 11.31
C TYR A 98 8.55 -17.48 12.65
N GLY A 99 8.91 -18.14 13.77
CA GLY A 99 8.41 -17.80 15.10
C GLY A 99 8.85 -16.41 15.60
N HIS A 100 9.87 -15.83 14.97
CA HIS A 100 10.29 -14.46 15.21
C HIS A 100 10.16 -13.61 13.95
N ARG A 101 10.10 -12.29 14.17
CA ARG A 101 10.20 -11.31 13.09
C ARG A 101 11.50 -11.51 12.31
N ILE A 102 11.40 -11.49 10.99
CA ILE A 102 12.53 -11.57 10.08
C ILE A 102 13.22 -10.20 10.06
N GLU A 103 14.49 -10.20 10.45
CA GLU A 103 15.31 -9.00 10.65
C GLU A 103 16.69 -9.23 10.04
N ASP A 104 17.23 -8.22 9.35
CA ASP A 104 18.55 -8.30 8.69
C ASP A 104 19.67 -8.72 9.65
N THR A 105 19.55 -8.31 10.92
CA THR A 105 20.45 -8.70 12.01
C THR A 105 20.46 -10.21 12.26
N ARG A 106 19.32 -10.88 12.06
CA ARG A 106 19.10 -12.33 12.24
C ARG A 106 19.31 -13.12 10.95
N LEU A 107 19.38 -12.46 9.79
CA LEU A 107 19.62 -13.12 8.52
C LEU A 107 21.06 -13.65 8.44
N PRO A 108 21.28 -14.78 7.70
CA PRO A 108 22.62 -15.27 7.42
C PRO A 108 23.51 -14.19 6.80
N LYS A 109 24.81 -14.28 7.09
CA LYS A 109 25.82 -13.36 6.57
C LYS A 109 26.36 -13.87 5.24
N GLY A 110 26.60 -12.95 4.31
CA GLY A 110 27.10 -13.26 2.97
C GLY A 110 25.99 -13.54 1.96
N GLN A 111 26.27 -13.21 0.70
CA GLN A 111 25.30 -13.28 -0.39
C GLN A 111 24.80 -14.71 -0.65
N ALA A 112 25.70 -15.69 -0.72
CA ALA A 112 25.34 -17.09 -0.97
C ALA A 112 24.43 -17.66 0.13
N ALA A 113 24.73 -17.39 1.39
CA ALA A 113 23.91 -17.86 2.52
C ALA A 113 22.53 -17.17 2.55
N ARG A 114 22.45 -15.89 2.18
CA ARG A 114 21.16 -15.17 2.06
C ARG A 114 20.32 -15.69 0.90
N GLN A 115 20.95 -16.05 -0.22
CA GLN A 115 20.26 -16.68 -1.33
C GLN A 115 19.73 -18.06 -0.94
N ALA A 116 20.56 -18.91 -0.33
CA ALA A 116 20.11 -20.22 0.16
C ALA A 116 18.96 -20.10 1.18
N TYR A 117 19.02 -19.11 2.07
CA TYR A 117 17.91 -18.80 2.98
C TYR A 117 16.64 -18.38 2.22
N ALA A 118 16.76 -17.49 1.23
CA ALA A 118 15.61 -17.06 0.43
C ALA A 118 14.98 -18.23 -0.34
N GLU A 119 15.80 -19.08 -0.98
CA GLU A 119 15.35 -20.29 -1.68
C GLU A 119 14.69 -21.30 -0.73
N GLN A 120 15.21 -21.45 0.48
CA GLN A 120 14.57 -22.26 1.52
C GLN A 120 13.19 -21.68 1.88
N VAL A 121 13.11 -20.37 2.14
CA VAL A 121 11.83 -19.70 2.42
C VAL A 121 10.86 -19.88 1.26
N GLY A 122 11.29 -19.69 0.02
CA GLY A 122 10.48 -19.91 -1.17
C GLY A 122 9.96 -21.34 -1.26
N THR A 123 10.81 -22.33 -1.00
CA THR A 123 10.43 -23.75 -1.02
C THR A 123 9.37 -24.04 0.03
N ASP A 124 9.49 -23.45 1.21
CA ASP A 124 8.51 -23.60 2.29
C ASP A 124 7.17 -22.95 1.94
N GLY A 125 7.18 -21.79 1.28
CA GLY A 125 5.94 -21.18 0.79
C GLY A 125 5.27 -21.97 -0.33
N PHE A 126 6.03 -22.58 -1.26
CA PHE A 126 5.43 -23.47 -2.27
C PHE A 126 4.78 -24.68 -1.62
N LYS A 127 5.39 -25.28 -0.59
CA LYS A 127 4.77 -26.36 0.19
C LYS A 127 3.46 -25.90 0.85
N LEU A 128 3.45 -24.71 1.45
CA LEU A 128 2.24 -24.16 2.06
C LEU A 128 1.13 -23.94 1.04
N LEU A 129 1.46 -23.32 -0.11
CA LEU A 129 0.51 -23.07 -1.19
C LEU A 129 -0.02 -24.37 -1.80
N ALA A 130 0.85 -25.36 -2.02
CA ALA A 130 0.43 -26.68 -2.51
C ALA A 130 -0.52 -27.39 -1.54
N ALA A 131 -0.27 -27.30 -0.23
CA ALA A 131 -1.18 -27.84 0.78
C ALA A 131 -2.55 -27.14 0.75
N LEU A 132 -2.56 -25.81 0.64
CA LEU A 132 -3.79 -25.01 0.51
C LEU A 132 -4.57 -25.33 -0.77
N ASP A 133 -3.87 -25.63 -1.87
CA ASP A 133 -4.50 -25.93 -3.17
C ASP A 133 -4.99 -27.39 -3.28
N SER A 134 -4.54 -28.27 -2.38
CA SER A 134 -4.82 -29.71 -2.45
C SER A 134 -6.18 -30.14 -1.90
N ASP A 135 -6.85 -29.27 -1.14
CA ASP A 135 -8.10 -29.59 -0.46
C ASP A 135 -9.14 -28.49 -0.68
N GLU A 136 -10.33 -28.88 -1.16
CA GLU A 136 -11.46 -27.97 -1.36
C GLU A 136 -11.95 -27.34 -0.04
N GLN A 137 -11.67 -27.98 1.10
CA GLN A 137 -11.94 -27.42 2.43
C GLN A 137 -11.08 -26.17 2.72
N CYS A 138 -9.97 -25.97 2.00
CA CYS A 138 -9.09 -24.83 2.15
C CYS A 138 -9.56 -23.56 1.43
N LEU A 139 -10.71 -23.57 0.73
CA LEU A 139 -11.21 -22.40 -0.02
C LEU A 139 -11.30 -21.13 0.84
N THR A 140 -11.72 -21.25 2.10
CA THR A 140 -11.78 -20.12 3.04
C THR A 140 -10.40 -19.60 3.43
N MET A 141 -9.42 -20.50 3.61
CA MET A 141 -8.01 -20.14 3.87
C MET A 141 -7.37 -19.48 2.65
N CYS A 142 -7.68 -19.95 1.45
CA CYS A 142 -7.22 -19.35 0.19
C CYS A 142 -7.75 -17.93 -0.03
N ALA A 143 -8.92 -17.60 0.53
CA ALA A 143 -9.52 -16.26 0.45
C ALA A 143 -8.88 -15.25 1.43
N LEU A 144 -7.99 -15.67 2.32
CA LEU A 144 -7.30 -14.75 3.24
C LEU A 144 -6.36 -13.81 2.48
N SER A 145 -6.41 -12.53 2.83
CA SER A 145 -5.55 -11.51 2.23
C SER A 145 -4.06 -11.87 2.31
N SER A 146 -3.57 -12.36 3.45
CA SER A 146 -2.17 -12.77 3.59
C SER A 146 -1.77 -13.92 2.68
N VAL A 147 -2.70 -14.85 2.36
CA VAL A 147 -2.45 -15.96 1.43
C VAL A 147 -2.42 -15.45 0.00
N HIS A 148 -3.30 -14.51 -0.35
CA HIS A 148 -3.23 -13.82 -1.63
C HIS A 148 -1.88 -13.07 -1.79
N THR A 149 -1.46 -12.32 -0.78
CA THR A 149 -0.16 -11.64 -0.73
C THR A 149 1.00 -12.61 -0.87
N LEU A 150 0.93 -13.79 -0.24
CA LEU A 150 1.91 -14.85 -0.38
C LEU A 150 2.03 -15.32 -1.82
N ARG A 151 0.91 -15.60 -2.50
CA ARG A 151 0.90 -16.01 -3.91
C ARG A 151 1.53 -14.96 -4.82
N LEU A 152 1.20 -13.68 -4.62
CA LEU A 152 1.78 -12.58 -5.39
C LEU A 152 3.30 -12.50 -5.18
N ALA A 153 3.77 -12.48 -3.92
CA ALA A 153 5.20 -12.47 -3.63
C ALA A 153 5.92 -13.66 -4.26
N TRP A 154 5.31 -14.85 -4.23
CA TRP A 154 5.91 -16.06 -4.76
C TRP A 154 6.07 -15.99 -6.28
N ALA A 155 5.01 -15.59 -6.98
CA ALA A 155 5.04 -15.37 -8.41
C ALA A 155 6.06 -14.29 -8.83
N HIS A 156 6.31 -13.29 -7.99
CA HIS A 156 7.24 -12.20 -8.29
C HIS A 156 8.71 -12.52 -8.00
N HIS A 157 8.98 -13.40 -7.04
CA HIS A 157 10.33 -13.59 -6.52
C HIS A 157 10.93 -14.96 -6.79
N PHE A 158 10.11 -15.95 -7.17
CA PHE A 158 10.54 -17.32 -7.33
C PHE A 158 10.00 -17.96 -8.60
N LYS A 159 10.75 -18.96 -9.08
CA LYS A 159 10.25 -20.00 -9.98
C LYS A 159 10.37 -21.34 -9.26
N GLU A 160 9.43 -22.24 -9.48
CA GLU A 160 9.56 -23.60 -8.97
C GLU A 160 10.32 -24.46 -9.98
N VAL A 161 11.38 -25.12 -9.53
CA VAL A 161 12.22 -26.03 -10.31
C VAL A 161 12.46 -27.28 -9.47
N ASP A 162 12.03 -28.45 -9.96
CA ASP A 162 12.17 -29.74 -9.28
C ASP A 162 11.66 -29.75 -7.82
N GLY A 163 10.52 -29.10 -7.58
CA GLY A 163 9.89 -29.00 -6.24
C GLY A 163 10.64 -28.08 -5.26
N LYS A 164 11.56 -27.25 -5.75
CA LYS A 164 12.30 -26.26 -4.98
C LYS A 164 12.14 -24.88 -5.58
N ALA A 165 12.20 -23.86 -4.73
CA ALA A 165 12.19 -22.49 -5.19
C ALA A 165 13.57 -22.07 -5.71
N SER A 166 13.60 -21.56 -6.94
CA SER A 166 14.72 -20.82 -7.51
C SER A 166 14.49 -19.32 -7.29
N TRP A 167 15.41 -18.66 -6.60
CA TRP A 167 15.35 -17.22 -6.33
C TRP A 167 15.66 -16.42 -7.60
N LEU A 168 14.70 -15.63 -8.05
CA LEU A 168 14.86 -14.87 -9.30
C LEU A 168 15.98 -13.82 -9.20
N PRO A 169 16.82 -13.67 -10.24
CA PRO A 169 17.77 -12.56 -10.29
C PRO A 169 17.01 -11.23 -10.45
N GLY A 170 17.64 -10.12 -10.07
CA GLY A 170 17.01 -8.79 -10.10
C GLY A 170 16.45 -8.39 -11.47
N ALA A 171 17.10 -8.82 -12.55
CA ALA A 171 16.67 -8.53 -13.93
C ALA A 171 15.39 -9.28 -14.36
N GLU A 172 15.00 -10.33 -13.64
CA GLU A 172 13.77 -11.10 -13.90
C GLU A 172 12.60 -10.69 -13.00
N LEU A 173 12.81 -9.71 -12.11
CA LEU A 173 11.74 -9.20 -11.26
C LEU A 173 10.81 -8.28 -12.06
N LEU A 174 9.55 -8.26 -11.64
CA LEU A 174 8.62 -7.24 -12.13
C LEU A 174 9.14 -5.82 -11.83
N PRO A 175 8.73 -4.83 -12.64
CA PRO A 175 9.01 -3.42 -12.38
C PRO A 175 8.69 -3.03 -10.93
N ALA A 176 9.49 -2.16 -10.34
CA ALA A 176 9.28 -1.71 -8.96
C ALA A 176 7.87 -1.16 -8.73
N ALA A 177 7.26 -0.56 -9.77
CA ALA A 177 5.91 -0.03 -9.71
C ALA A 177 4.80 -1.08 -9.50
N GLU A 178 5.07 -2.34 -9.84
CA GLU A 178 4.13 -3.45 -9.72
C GLU A 178 4.36 -4.27 -8.44
N ARG A 179 5.43 -3.98 -7.68
CA ARG A 179 5.80 -4.70 -6.47
C ARG A 179 5.34 -3.95 -5.24
N PHE A 180 4.77 -4.68 -4.27
CA PHE A 180 4.49 -4.12 -2.95
C PHE A 180 5.75 -4.15 -2.07
N GLU A 181 5.84 -3.21 -1.14
CA GLU A 181 7.02 -3.06 -0.26
C GLU A 181 6.81 -3.66 1.15
N SER A 182 5.58 -4.09 1.48
CA SER A 182 5.23 -4.69 2.77
C SER A 182 4.08 -5.69 2.64
N PRO A 183 4.12 -6.86 3.32
CA PRO A 183 2.98 -7.76 3.37
C PRO A 183 1.85 -7.24 4.28
N TYR A 184 2.10 -6.21 5.07
CA TYR A 184 1.12 -5.59 5.98
C TYR A 184 0.46 -4.35 5.38
N ASP A 185 0.97 -3.86 4.26
CA ASP A 185 0.41 -2.77 3.46
C ASP A 185 0.77 -3.06 1.99
N THR A 186 -0.11 -3.77 1.30
CA THR A 186 0.12 -4.27 -0.07
C THR A 186 -0.10 -3.24 -1.14
N ASP A 187 -0.55 -2.02 -0.78
CA ASP A 187 -0.76 -0.90 -1.71
C ASP A 187 0.42 0.07 -1.68
N THR A 188 1.27 0.00 -0.66
CA THR A 188 2.52 0.75 -0.63
C THR A 188 3.41 0.41 -1.82
N ARG A 189 3.85 1.45 -2.54
CA ARG A 189 4.77 1.35 -3.69
C ARG A 189 5.98 2.26 -3.52
N CYS A 190 7.06 1.94 -4.23
CA CYS A 190 8.14 2.89 -4.46
C CYS A 190 7.68 3.97 -5.47
N GLY A 191 7.80 5.23 -5.08
CA GLY A 191 7.50 6.40 -5.91
C GLY A 191 8.73 7.23 -6.23
N ASN A 192 8.66 7.97 -7.33
CA ASN A 192 9.64 8.97 -7.72
C ASN A 192 8.95 10.24 -8.24
N LYS A 193 9.51 11.41 -7.92
CA LYS A 193 9.15 12.73 -8.44
C LYS A 193 10.33 13.68 -8.27
N ALA A 194 10.70 14.44 -9.31
CA ALA A 194 11.83 15.37 -9.31
C ALA A 194 13.14 14.83 -8.68
N GLY A 195 13.48 13.56 -8.92
CA GLY A 195 14.69 12.92 -8.39
C GLY A 195 14.61 12.46 -6.93
N SER A 196 13.50 12.69 -6.23
CA SER A 196 13.25 12.18 -4.89
C SER A 196 12.51 10.84 -4.95
N ASN A 197 13.01 9.84 -4.23
CA ASN A 197 12.36 8.53 -4.09
C ASN A 197 11.70 8.41 -2.71
N TRP A 198 10.58 7.72 -2.64
CA TRP A 198 9.91 7.39 -1.37
C TRP A 198 9.21 6.04 -1.45
N ILE A 199 8.80 5.53 -0.30
CA ILE A 199 7.95 4.35 -0.18
C ILE A 199 6.64 4.79 0.47
N GLY A 200 5.54 4.60 -0.25
CA GLY A 200 4.21 4.97 0.21
C GLY A 200 3.23 5.22 -0.91
N TYR A 201 2.61 6.39 -0.87
CA TYR A 201 1.51 6.80 -1.73
C TYR A 201 1.81 8.16 -2.35
N ARG A 202 0.95 8.60 -3.26
CA ARG A 202 0.96 9.94 -3.84
C ARG A 202 -0.35 10.63 -3.49
N VAL A 203 -0.29 11.87 -3.06
CA VAL A 203 -1.47 12.71 -2.86
C VAL A 203 -1.48 13.79 -3.92
N HIS A 204 -2.60 13.92 -4.62
CA HIS A 204 -2.90 14.94 -5.62
C HIS A 204 -3.79 15.99 -4.95
N LEU A 205 -3.40 17.25 -5.08
CA LEU A 205 -4.10 18.39 -4.49
C LEU A 205 -4.48 19.34 -5.61
N SER A 206 -5.75 19.69 -5.70
CA SER A 206 -6.24 20.79 -6.52
C SER A 206 -6.57 21.97 -5.63
N GLU A 207 -6.15 23.16 -6.03
CA GLU A 207 -6.48 24.40 -5.33
C GLU A 207 -6.82 25.54 -6.29
N THR A 208 -7.63 26.49 -5.82
CA THR A 208 -7.83 27.76 -6.51
C THR A 208 -6.57 28.60 -6.52
N CYS A 209 -6.34 29.32 -7.62
CA CYS A 209 -5.18 30.22 -7.75
C CYS A 209 -5.50 31.54 -8.49
N ASP A 210 -6.76 31.98 -8.46
CA ASP A 210 -7.14 33.32 -8.93
C ASP A 210 -6.47 34.41 -8.08
N ASN A 211 -5.84 35.42 -8.70
CA ASN A 211 -5.06 36.47 -7.99
C ASN A 211 -5.82 37.25 -6.89
N GLU A 212 -7.14 37.42 -7.04
CA GLU A 212 -7.96 38.27 -6.16
C GLU A 212 -8.78 37.44 -5.13
N ARG A 213 -8.42 36.16 -4.93
CA ARG A 213 -9.18 35.22 -4.08
C ARG A 213 -8.24 34.37 -3.23
N PRO A 214 -8.72 33.84 -2.09
CA PRO A 214 -7.93 32.89 -1.32
C PRO A 214 -7.65 31.63 -2.14
N HIS A 215 -6.48 31.04 -1.91
CA HIS A 215 -6.13 29.73 -2.42
C HIS A 215 -6.75 28.67 -1.51
N LEU A 216 -7.71 27.93 -2.04
CA LEU A 216 -8.50 26.96 -1.30
C LEU A 216 -8.35 25.60 -1.96
N ILE A 217 -8.08 24.57 -1.16
CA ILE A 217 -8.06 23.19 -1.62
C ILE A 217 -9.48 22.78 -2.03
N THR A 218 -9.66 22.45 -3.30
CA THR A 218 -10.95 22.06 -3.91
C THR A 218 -11.06 20.54 -4.05
N HIS A 219 -9.93 19.85 -4.16
CA HIS A 219 -9.90 18.41 -4.30
C HIS A 219 -8.61 17.81 -3.69
N VAL A 220 -8.76 16.62 -3.13
CA VAL A 220 -7.67 15.81 -2.59
C VAL A 220 -7.93 14.38 -3.03
N ASP A 221 -6.95 13.76 -3.66
CA ASP A 221 -7.01 12.34 -4.02
C ASP A 221 -5.71 11.64 -3.65
N THR A 222 -5.79 10.46 -3.03
CA THR A 222 -4.62 9.67 -2.65
C THR A 222 -4.58 8.41 -3.49
N THR A 223 -3.49 8.22 -4.22
CA THR A 223 -3.29 7.10 -5.13
C THR A 223 -2.00 6.34 -4.81
N LEU A 224 -1.80 5.20 -5.47
CA LEU A 224 -0.51 4.51 -5.39
C LEU A 224 0.62 5.45 -5.82
N ALA A 225 1.80 5.32 -5.22
CA ALA A 225 2.92 6.21 -5.51
C ALA A 225 3.36 6.23 -6.99
N THR A 226 2.96 5.19 -7.73
CA THR A 226 3.27 4.91 -9.13
C THR A 226 2.32 5.56 -10.12
N VAL A 227 1.18 6.11 -9.65
CA VAL A 227 0.21 6.80 -10.51
C VAL A 227 0.80 8.15 -10.95
N PRO A 228 1.05 8.36 -12.25
CA PRO A 228 1.63 9.61 -12.75
C PRO A 228 0.62 10.76 -12.71
N ASP A 229 1.09 11.98 -12.45
CA ASP A 229 0.24 13.18 -12.34
C ASP A 229 -0.61 13.41 -13.60
N VAL A 230 -0.05 13.15 -14.79
CA VAL A 230 -0.77 13.29 -16.07
C VAL A 230 -2.04 12.42 -16.15
N SER A 231 -2.01 11.22 -15.53
CA SER A 231 -3.16 10.30 -15.55
C SER A 231 -4.31 10.76 -14.67
N MET A 232 -4.05 11.67 -13.73
CA MET A 232 -5.08 12.22 -12.83
C MET A 232 -5.87 13.37 -13.44
N THR A 233 -5.42 13.96 -14.55
CA THR A 233 -6.06 15.16 -15.14
C THR A 233 -7.58 14.98 -15.35
N ALA A 234 -7.99 13.89 -16.00
CA ALA A 234 -9.39 13.61 -16.28
C ALA A 234 -10.19 13.27 -15.00
N VAL A 235 -9.58 12.54 -14.06
CA VAL A 235 -10.17 12.19 -12.77
C VAL A 235 -10.45 13.46 -11.95
N LEU A 236 -9.46 14.37 -11.88
CA LEU A 236 -9.57 15.65 -11.20
C LEU A 236 -10.65 16.52 -11.84
N HIS A 237 -10.70 16.61 -13.18
CA HIS A 237 -11.75 17.35 -13.88
C HIS A 237 -13.15 16.82 -13.58
N GLN A 238 -13.33 15.49 -13.59
CA GLN A 238 -14.61 14.89 -13.23
C GLN A 238 -14.99 15.23 -11.78
N ALA A 239 -14.07 15.06 -10.84
CA ALA A 239 -14.33 15.34 -9.43
C ALA A 239 -14.59 16.83 -9.13
N LEU A 240 -13.96 17.74 -9.88
CA LEU A 240 -14.25 19.17 -9.81
C LEU A 240 -15.61 19.49 -10.44
N SER A 241 -15.97 18.83 -11.54
CA SER A 241 -17.29 18.94 -12.17
C SER A 241 -18.41 18.53 -11.21
N ASP A 242 -18.26 17.38 -10.53
CA ASP A 242 -19.23 16.88 -9.55
C ASP A 242 -19.47 17.85 -8.39
N LYS A 243 -18.47 18.69 -8.09
CA LYS A 243 -18.54 19.76 -7.07
C LYS A 243 -19.01 21.11 -7.61
N ASN A 244 -19.31 21.22 -8.91
CA ASN A 244 -19.58 22.47 -9.62
C ASN A 244 -18.42 23.47 -9.49
N LEU A 245 -17.19 22.98 -9.62
CA LEU A 245 -15.93 23.73 -9.49
C LEU A 245 -15.01 23.50 -10.70
N LEU A 246 -15.56 23.19 -11.88
CA LEU A 246 -14.73 23.03 -13.08
C LEU A 246 -14.01 24.36 -13.40
N PRO A 247 -12.67 24.35 -13.61
CA PRO A 247 -11.93 25.55 -13.96
C PRO A 247 -12.00 25.84 -15.47
N ASP A 248 -11.84 27.10 -15.85
CA ASP A 248 -11.62 27.49 -17.26
C ASP A 248 -10.15 27.30 -17.65
N GLU A 249 -9.25 27.53 -16.69
CA GLU A 249 -7.80 27.32 -16.84
C GLU A 249 -7.31 26.37 -15.74
N HIS A 250 -6.72 25.25 -16.15
CA HIS A 250 -6.13 24.27 -15.24
C HIS A 250 -4.60 24.24 -15.42
N LEU A 251 -3.88 24.73 -14.41
CA LEU A 251 -2.43 24.72 -14.37
C LEU A 251 -1.95 23.40 -13.77
N LEU A 252 -1.14 22.64 -14.51
CA LEU A 252 -0.53 21.41 -14.03
C LEU A 252 0.95 21.68 -13.75
N ILE A 253 1.38 21.41 -12.51
CA ILE A 253 2.80 21.50 -12.17
C ILE A 253 3.48 20.20 -12.64
N PRO A 254 4.45 20.26 -13.57
CA PRO A 254 5.13 19.06 -14.04
C PRO A 254 5.93 18.38 -12.92
N ALA A 255 6.01 17.05 -12.99
CA ALA A 255 6.75 16.20 -12.06
C ALA A 255 8.27 16.16 -12.29
#